data_AF-A0A4R1GMK1-F1
#
_entry.id   AF-A0A4R1GMK1-F1
#
_cell.length_a   1.000
_cell.length_b   1.000
_cell.length_c   1.000
_cell.angle_alpha   90.00
_cell.angle_beta   90.00
_cell.angle_gamma   90.00
#
_symmetry.space_group_name_H-M   'P 1'
#
loop_
_entity.id
_entity.type
_entity.pdbx_description
1 polymer ?
#
loop_
_entity_poly.entity_id
_entity_poly.type
_entity_poly.pdbx_seq_one_letter_code
_entity_poly.pdbx_strand_id
1 'polypeptide(L)'
;MFQDMNKMFSQSMEPFKELVDIQTKMLEELTRHQMDCTKACIEATVHQTQELQNCKTPGDILQLQQAYAKELEDTLKSANQQNLKALTQAREAMETLTKGAMDKFSG
;
A
#
# COMPACT_ATOMS: atom_id res chain seq x y z
N MET A 1 14.87 -1.74 -42.35
CA MET A 1 15.08 -0.39 -41.78
C MET A 1 13.83 0.21 -41.13
N PHE A 2 12.76 0.57 -41.86
CA PHE A 2 11.52 1.10 -41.22
C PHE A 2 10.77 0.07 -40.36
N GLN A 3 10.72 -1.18 -40.81
CA GLN A 3 10.14 -2.30 -40.06
C GLN A 3 10.95 -2.66 -38.80
N ASP A 4 12.28 -2.58 -38.89
CA ASP A 4 13.19 -2.81 -37.75
C ASP A 4 13.10 -1.67 -36.74
N MET A 5 13.01 -0.40 -37.20
CA MET A 5 12.72 0.74 -36.32
C MET A 5 11.36 0.59 -35.62
N ASN A 6 10.32 0.13 -36.31
CA ASN A 6 9.01 -0.03 -35.71
C ASN A 6 8.98 -1.19 -34.70
N LYS A 7 9.72 -2.28 -34.94
CA LYS A 7 9.94 -3.36 -33.98
C LYS A 7 10.75 -2.90 -32.76
N MET A 8 11.83 -2.17 -32.98
CA MET A 8 12.67 -1.63 -31.91
C MET A 8 11.88 -0.61 -31.06
N PHE A 9 11.03 0.21 -31.68
CA PHE A 9 10.11 1.15 -31.02
C PHE A 9 9.01 0.45 -30.22
N SER A 10 8.45 -0.64 -30.78
CA SER A 10 7.44 -1.46 -30.09
C SER A 10 8.02 -2.20 -28.89
N GLN A 11 9.23 -2.78 -29.03
CA GLN A 11 9.97 -3.45 -27.96
C GLN A 11 10.49 -2.47 -26.91
N SER A 12 10.83 -1.23 -27.28
CA SER A 12 11.25 -0.21 -26.31
C SER A 12 10.08 0.42 -25.55
N MET A 13 8.83 0.32 -26.02
CA MET A 13 7.63 0.72 -25.27
C MET A 13 7.10 -0.34 -24.29
N GLU A 14 7.48 -1.61 -24.45
CA GLU A 14 7.06 -2.71 -23.58
C GLU A 14 7.51 -2.50 -22.11
N PRO A 15 8.78 -2.14 -21.83
CA PRO A 15 9.23 -1.83 -20.47
C PRO A 15 8.50 -0.63 -19.86
N PHE A 16 8.10 0.36 -20.66
CA PHE A 16 7.32 1.48 -20.16
C PHE A 16 5.90 1.07 -19.76
N LYS A 17 5.27 0.15 -20.51
CA LYS A 17 3.98 -0.43 -20.13
C LYS A 17 4.09 -1.24 -18.83
N GLU A 18 5.13 -2.08 -18.72
CA GLU A 18 5.37 -2.85 -17.50
C GLU A 18 5.63 -1.95 -16.27
N LEU A 19 6.33 -0.83 -16.46
CA LEU A 19 6.55 0.17 -15.40
C LEU A 19 5.24 0.87 -14.97
N VAL A 20 4.39 1.26 -15.92
CA VAL A 20 3.07 1.84 -15.63
C VAL A 20 2.17 0.84 -14.90
N ASP A 21 2.21 -0.43 -15.27
CA ASP A 21 1.45 -1.48 -14.58
C ASP A 21 1.93 -1.69 -13.14
N ILE A 22 3.24 -1.66 -12.89
CA ILE A 22 3.83 -1.74 -11.54
C ILE A 22 3.37 -0.56 -10.68
N GLN A 23 3.41 0.65 -11.24
CA GLN A 23 2.97 1.86 -10.54
C GLN A 23 1.47 1.85 -10.24
N THR A 24 0.65 1.40 -11.20
CA THR A 24 -0.81 1.27 -11.04
C THR A 24 -1.15 0.31 -9.90
N LYS A 25 -0.54 -0.88 -9.89
CA LYS A 25 -0.75 -1.88 -8.83
C LYS A 25 -0.34 -1.35 -7.46
N MET A 26 0.79 -0.67 -7.36
CA MET A 26 1.23 -0.04 -6.12
C MET A 26 0.20 0.99 -5.61
N LEU A 27 -0.31 1.86 -6.49
CA LEU A 27 -1.30 2.86 -6.12
C LEU A 27 -2.64 2.23 -5.70
N GLU A 28 -3.08 1.17 -6.38
CA GLU A 28 -4.27 0.41 -5.99
C GLU A 28 -4.11 -0.22 -4.61
N GLU A 29 -2.97 -0.86 -4.33
CA GLU A 29 -2.71 -1.46 -3.02
C GLU A 29 -2.62 -0.39 -1.91
N LEU A 30 -1.91 0.72 -2.15
CA LEU A 30 -1.84 1.84 -1.20
C LEU A 30 -3.23 2.42 -0.91
N THR A 31 -4.07 2.59 -1.94
CA THR A 31 -5.43 3.12 -1.79
C THR A 31 -6.31 2.15 -0.99
N ARG A 32 -6.21 0.85 -1.27
CA ARG A 32 -6.91 -0.19 -0.49
C ARG A 32 -6.50 -0.15 0.97
N HIS A 33 -5.19 -0.07 1.26
CA HIS A 33 -4.69 -0.02 2.64
C HIS A 33 -5.09 1.26 3.38
N GLN A 34 -5.15 2.41 2.69
CA GLN A 34 -5.67 3.65 3.27
C GLN A 34 -7.17 3.58 3.56
N MET A 35 -7.97 2.92 2.70
CA MET A 35 -9.38 2.65 2.97
C MET A 35 -9.57 1.72 4.17
N ASP A 36 -8.80 0.64 4.26
CA ASP A 36 -8.87 -0.29 5.40
C ASP A 36 -8.49 0.40 6.72
N CYS A 37 -7.44 1.23 6.71
CA CYS A 37 -7.07 2.05 7.86
C CYS A 37 -8.19 3.02 8.25
N THR A 38 -8.81 3.69 7.28
CA THR A 38 -9.91 4.64 7.53
C THR A 38 -11.12 3.93 8.13
N LYS A 39 -11.46 2.74 7.60
CA LYS A 39 -12.56 1.91 8.10
C LYS A 39 -12.30 1.47 9.54
N ALA A 40 -11.11 0.97 9.85
CA ALA A 40 -10.72 0.56 11.19
C ALA A 40 -10.78 1.73 12.20
N CYS A 41 -10.33 2.92 11.81
CA CYS A 41 -10.46 4.12 12.65
C CYS A 41 -11.93 4.49 12.94
N ILE A 42 -12.82 4.37 11.94
CA ILE A 42 -14.25 4.61 12.11
C ILE A 42 -14.87 3.57 13.04
N GLU A 43 -14.57 2.28 12.84
CA GLU A 43 -15.06 1.18 13.68
C GLU A 43 -14.61 1.33 15.13
N ALA A 44 -13.32 1.64 15.37
CA ALA A 44 -12.79 1.90 16.70
C ALA A 44 -13.47 3.10 17.39
N THR A 45 -13.79 4.16 16.63
CA THR A 45 -14.50 5.34 17.15
C THR A 45 -15.97 5.04 17.48
N VAL A 46 -16.65 4.27 16.63
CA VAL A 46 -18.03 3.83 16.89
C VAL A 46 -18.07 2.92 18.12
N HIS A 47 -17.13 1.99 18.24
CA HIS A 47 -16.99 1.12 19.40
C HIS A 47 -16.73 1.92 20.68
N GLN A 48 -15.79 2.88 20.65
CA GLN A 48 -15.53 3.78 21.77
C GLN A 48 -16.80 4.54 22.19
N THR A 49 -17.59 5.03 21.24
CA THR A 49 -18.83 5.76 21.52
C THR A 49 -19.89 4.85 22.16
N GLN A 50 -20.01 3.61 21.70
CA GLN A 50 -20.93 2.61 22.24
C GLN A 50 -20.55 2.14 23.64
N GLU A 51 -19.26 2.10 23.96
CA GLU A 51 -18.79 1.69 25.28
C GLU A 51 -18.79 2.85 26.28
N LEU A 52 -18.71 4.10 25.82
CA LEU A 52 -18.72 5.29 26.68
C LEU A 52 -20.00 5.38 27.55
N GLN A 53 -21.16 4.98 27.01
CA GLN A 53 -22.43 4.92 27.75
C GLN A 53 -22.44 3.87 28.88
N ASN A 54 -21.53 2.91 28.85
CA ASN A 54 -21.41 1.84 29.84
C ASN A 54 -20.41 2.20 30.96
N CYS A 55 -19.57 3.22 30.78
CA CYS A 55 -18.61 3.70 31.77
C CYS A 55 -19.31 4.34 32.97
N LYS A 56 -19.00 3.88 34.19
CA LYS A 56 -19.61 4.38 35.44
C LYS A 56 -18.62 5.15 36.30
N THR A 57 -17.33 4.99 36.03
CA THR A 57 -16.26 5.64 36.77
C THR A 57 -15.25 6.31 35.81
N PRO A 58 -14.48 7.30 36.30
CA PRO A 58 -13.35 7.85 35.54
C PRO A 58 -12.30 6.80 35.16
N GLY A 59 -12.16 5.72 35.93
CA GLY A 59 -11.27 4.60 35.62
C GLY A 59 -11.70 3.82 34.38
N ASP A 60 -13.01 3.63 34.20
CA ASP A 60 -13.58 2.95 33.04
C ASP A 60 -13.31 3.74 31.75
N ILE A 61 -13.42 5.07 31.82
CA ILE A 61 -13.10 5.98 30.71
C ILE A 61 -11.61 5.90 30.35
N LEU A 62 -10.73 5.83 31.36
CA LEU A 62 -9.30 5.72 31.14
C LEU A 62 -8.93 4.40 30.46
N GLN A 63 -9.53 3.28 30.88
CA GLN A 63 -9.34 1.98 30.25
C GLN A 63 -9.86 1.99 28.80
N LEU A 64 -11.02 2.58 28.57
CA LEU A 64 -11.59 2.70 27.23
C LEU A 64 -10.72 3.52 26.29
N GLN A 65 -10.14 4.62 26.77
CA GLN A 65 -9.19 5.41 25.99
C GLN A 65 -7.88 4.67 25.71
N GLN A 66 -7.35 3.92 26.68
CA GLN A 66 -6.15 3.10 26.47
C GLN A 66 -6.39 2.00 25.43
N ALA A 67 -7.56 1.35 25.46
CA ALA A 67 -7.93 0.35 24.47
C ALA A 67 -8.02 0.94 23.06
N TYR A 68 -8.71 2.08 22.91
CA TYR A 68 -8.81 2.81 21.65
C TYR A 68 -7.44 3.23 21.11
N ALA A 69 -6.57 3.79 21.95
CA ALA A 69 -5.23 4.20 21.55
C ALA A 69 -4.37 3.01 21.07
N LYS A 70 -4.48 1.86 21.73
CA LYS A 70 -3.79 0.63 21.34
C LYS A 70 -4.27 0.11 19.99
N GLU A 71 -5.59 0.07 19.79
CA GLU A 71 -6.20 -0.38 18.54
C GLU A 71 -5.82 0.52 17.35
N LEU A 72 -5.76 1.85 17.59
CA LEU A 72 -5.29 2.81 16.61
C LEU A 72 -3.80 2.61 16.28
N GLU A 73 -2.95 2.40 17.30
CA GLU A 73 -1.53 2.12 17.12
C GLU A 73 -1.31 0.85 16.29
N ASP A 74 -2.01 -0.24 16.62
CA ASP A 74 -1.91 -1.52 15.91
C ASP A 74 -2.39 -1.40 14.46
N THR A 75 -3.48 -0.65 14.23
CA THR A 75 -4.00 -0.35 12.89
C THR A 75 -2.98 0.42 12.05
N LEU A 76 -2.44 1.52 12.59
CA LEU A 76 -1.43 2.34 11.90
C LEU A 76 -0.16 1.56 11.61
N LYS A 77 0.29 0.72 12.55
CA LYS A 77 1.46 -0.13 12.38
C LYS A 77 1.24 -1.17 11.28
N SER A 78 0.08 -1.81 11.24
CA SER A 78 -0.30 -2.75 10.18
C SER A 78 -0.35 -2.07 8.81
N ALA A 79 -1.02 -0.92 8.70
CA ALA A 79 -1.09 -0.15 7.45
C ALA A 79 0.31 0.26 6.97
N ASN A 80 1.18 0.72 7.87
CA ASN A 80 2.55 1.09 7.54
C ASN A 80 3.39 -0.11 7.06
N GLN A 81 3.24 -1.27 7.71
CA GLN A 81 3.91 -2.51 7.26
C GLN A 81 3.48 -2.91 5.85
N GLN A 82 2.19 -2.81 5.54
CA GLN A 82 1.68 -3.12 4.20
C GLN A 82 2.16 -2.10 3.15
N ASN A 83 2.22 -0.82 3.49
CA ASN A 83 2.81 0.20 2.62
C ASN A 83 4.29 -0.08 2.32
N LEU A 84 5.08 -0.41 3.34
CA LEU A 84 6.51 -0.74 3.18
C LEU A 84 6.71 -1.98 2.29
N LYS A 85 5.83 -2.97 2.45
CA LYS A 85 5.82 -4.18 1.62
C LYS A 85 5.52 -3.86 0.15
N ALA A 86 4.44 -3.11 -0.12
CA ALA A 86 4.06 -2.71 -1.47
C ALA A 86 5.18 -1.90 -2.16
N LEU A 87 5.80 -0.97 -1.45
CA LEU A 87 6.96 -0.21 -1.94
C LEU A 87 8.17 -1.11 -2.25
N THR A 88 8.48 -2.07 -1.38
CA THR A 88 9.58 -3.01 -1.58
C THR A 88 9.35 -3.88 -2.81
N GLN A 89 8.13 -4.41 -2.97
CA GLN A 89 7.74 -5.21 -4.14
C GLN A 89 7.80 -4.40 -5.44
N ALA A 90 7.35 -3.14 -5.42
CA ALA A 90 7.47 -2.26 -6.58
C ALA A 90 8.94 -2.00 -6.94
N ARG A 91 9.81 -1.77 -5.94
CA ARG A 91 11.26 -1.62 -6.15
C ARG A 91 11.88 -2.87 -6.78
N GLU A 92 11.60 -4.05 -6.24
CA GLU A 92 12.13 -5.33 -6.75
C GLU A 92 11.67 -5.60 -8.18
N ALA A 93 10.41 -5.30 -8.49
CA ALA A 93 9.86 -5.40 -9.84
C ALA A 93 10.56 -4.44 -10.81
N MET A 94 10.80 -3.18 -10.41
CA MET A 94 11.55 -2.21 -11.21
C MET A 94 13.02 -2.62 -11.43
N GLU A 95 13.69 -3.16 -10.42
CA GLU A 95 15.06 -3.67 -10.56
C GLU A 95 15.13 -4.87 -11.52
N THR A 96 14.14 -5.77 -11.45
CA THR A 96 14.04 -6.92 -12.35
C THR A 96 13.79 -6.48 -13.78
N LEU A 97 12.87 -5.55 -13.98
CA LEU A 97 12.58 -4.94 -15.29
C LEU A 97 13.83 -4.30 -15.89
N THR A 98 14.57 -3.53 -15.08
CA THR A 98 15.78 -2.83 -15.51
C THR A 98 16.88 -3.81 -15.90
N LYS A 99 17.11 -4.87 -15.11
CA LYS A 99 18.07 -5.94 -15.44
C LYS A 99 17.68 -6.67 -16.72
N GLY A 100 16.42 -7.08 -16.85
CA GLY A 100 15.92 -7.75 -18.05
C GLY A 100 16.00 -6.89 -19.31
N ALA A 101 15.81 -5.57 -19.19
CA ALA A 101 16.00 -4.63 -20.29
C ALA A 101 17.47 -4.49 -20.70
N MET A 102 18.41 -4.43 -19.73
CA MET A 102 19.85 -4.38 -20.03
C MET A 102 20.34 -5.69 -20.67
N ASP A 103 19.90 -6.85 -20.19
CA ASP A 103 20.28 -8.15 -20.75
C ASP A 103 19.81 -8.29 -22.21
N LYS A 104 18.58 -7.84 -22.52
CA LYS A 104 18.05 -7.78 -23.90
C LYS A 104 18.78 -6.80 -24.81
N PHE A 105 19.48 -5.81 -24.26
CA PHE A 105 20.25 -4.81 -25.03
C PHE A 105 21.73 -5.21 -25.19
N SER A 106 22.22 -6.15 -24.37
CA SER A 106 23.63 -6.58 -24.32
C SER A 106 23.90 -7.89 -25.07
N GLY A 107 22.86 -8.61 -25.50
CA GLY A 107 22.93 -9.83 -26.33
C GLY A 107 22.38 -9.59 -27.73
#